data_AF-A0A530LVX4-F1
#
_entry.id   AF-A0A530LVX4-F1
#
_cell.length_a   1.000
_cell.length_b   1.000
_cell.length_c   1.000
_cell.angle_alpha   90.00
_cell.angle_beta   90.00
_cell.angle_gamma   90.00
#
_symmetry.space_group_name_H-M   'P 1'
#
loop_
_entity.id
_entity.type
_entity.pdbx_description
1 polymer ?
#
loop_
_entity_poly.entity_id
_entity_poly.type
_entity_poly.pdbx_seq_one_letter_code
_entity_poly.pdbx_strand_id
1 'polypeptide(L)' 'AEARVGRPLTPRSVAGVARRTTRRVVRRSTIYVAALPPACVSTSINGATVWRCGGTYYQPYGGRYVVIYVN' A
#
# COMPACT_ATOMS: atom_id res chain seq x y z
N ALA A 1 19.77 -8.92 -25.88
CA ALA A 1 18.68 -7.93 -26.04
C ALA A 1 18.63 -7.07 -24.78
N GLU A 2 18.87 -5.78 -24.96
CA GLU A 2 19.20 -4.82 -23.91
C GLU A 2 17.94 -4.40 -23.15
N ALA A 3 17.97 -4.52 -21.82
CA ALA A 3 16.97 -3.86 -20.99
C ALA A 3 17.24 -2.35 -21.04
N ARG A 4 16.41 -1.59 -21.78
CA ARG A 4 16.42 -0.12 -21.77
C ARG A 4 16.05 0.36 -20.37
N VAL A 5 17.08 0.54 -19.55
CA VAL A 5 17.02 1.09 -18.19
C VAL A 5 16.82 2.60 -18.31
N GLY A 6 15.58 3.01 -18.53
CA GLY A 6 15.12 4.32 -18.06
C GLY A 6 14.89 4.23 -16.54
N ARG A 7 15.95 4.17 -15.73
CA ARG A 7 15.84 4.23 -14.27
C ARG A 7 16.70 5.38 -13.74
N PRO A 8 16.12 6.30 -12.95
CA PRO A 8 16.91 7.21 -12.15
C PRO A 8 17.91 6.41 -11.32
N LEU A 9 19.19 6.70 -11.53
CA LEU A 9 20.30 6.18 -10.75
C LEU A 9 20.07 6.56 -9.29
N THR A 10 19.95 5.53 -8.45
CA THR A 10 19.73 5.52 -6.98
C THR A 10 18.28 5.65 -6.48
N PRO A 11 17.89 4.76 -5.57
CA PRO A 11 17.62 5.25 -4.22
C PRO A 11 18.60 4.56 -3.29
N ARG A 12 19.61 5.29 -2.80
CA ARG A 12 20.56 4.82 -1.77
C ARG A 12 19.88 4.69 -0.39
N SER A 13 18.62 4.24 -0.34
CA SER A 13 17.88 4.03 0.88
C SER A 13 16.85 2.94 0.66
N VAL A 14 16.99 1.82 1.37
CA VAL A 14 16.00 0.74 1.44
C VAL A 14 14.59 1.29 1.76
N ALA A 15 14.52 2.33 2.61
CA ALA A 15 13.28 3.04 2.94
C ALA A 15 12.64 3.77 1.74
N GLY A 16 13.45 4.33 0.83
CA GLY A 16 12.96 5.02 -0.37
C GLY A 16 12.47 4.06 -1.45
N VAL A 17 13.11 2.89 -1.57
CA VAL A 17 12.66 1.80 -2.45
C VAL A 17 11.32 1.25 -1.96
N ALA A 18 11.22 0.90 -0.68
CA ALA A 18 9.99 0.41 -0.06
C ALA A 18 8.82 1.39 -0.26
N ARG A 19 9.03 2.69 0.03
CA ARG A 19 7.98 3.71 -0.16
C ARG A 19 7.52 3.83 -1.62
N ARG A 20 8.45 3.70 -2.58
CA ARG A 20 8.15 3.77 -4.01
C ARG A 20 7.39 2.53 -4.49
N THR A 21 7.77 1.33 -4.03
CA THR A 21 7.09 0.08 -4.38
C THR A 21 5.70 0.05 -3.74
N THR A 22 5.56 0.45 -2.47
CA THR A 22 4.24 0.56 -1.82
C THR A 22 3.29 1.47 -2.60
N ARG A 23 3.71 2.66 -3.05
CA ARG A 23 2.82 3.55 -3.82
C ARG A 23 2.36 2.95 -5.16
N ARG A 24 3.15 2.06 -5.75
CA ARG A 24 2.80 1.40 -7.02
C ARG A 24 1.87 0.21 -6.81
N VAL A 25 2.09 -0.54 -5.73
CA VAL A 25 1.33 -1.73 -5.34
C VAL A 25 0.00 -1.35 -4.67
N VAL A 26 0.02 -0.37 -3.76
CA VAL A 26 -1.14 0.07 -2.98
C VAL A 26 -1.76 1.31 -3.63
N ARG A 27 -2.95 1.12 -4.22
CA ARG A 27 -3.77 2.20 -4.80
C ARG A 27 -4.96 2.50 -3.91
N ARG A 28 -5.09 3.74 -3.45
CA ARG A 28 -6.25 4.19 -2.67
C ARG A 28 -7.45 4.41 -3.58
N SER A 29 -8.62 3.99 -3.12
CA SER A 29 -9.90 4.34 -3.75
C SER A 29 -10.51 5.58 -3.07
N THR A 30 -11.70 5.96 -3.52
CA THR A 30 -12.52 7.02 -2.91
C THR A 30 -13.50 6.48 -1.85
N ILE A 31 -13.45 5.18 -1.54
CA ILE A 31 -14.35 4.53 -0.59
C ILE A 31 -13.74 4.66 0.81
N TYR A 32 -14.47 5.33 1.70
CA TYR A 32 -14.07 5.52 3.09
C TYR A 32 -15.02 4.78 4.03
N VAL A 33 -14.46 4.23 5.10
CA VAL A 33 -15.18 3.51 6.15
C VAL A 33 -14.77 4.09 7.50
N ALA A 34 -15.74 4.35 8.37
CA ALA A 34 -15.47 4.92 9.69
C ALA A 34 -14.77 3.92 10.63
N ALA A 35 -15.17 2.65 10.58
CA ALA A 35 -14.60 1.58 11.41
C ALA A 35 -14.53 0.27 10.64
N LEU A 36 -13.51 -0.53 10.94
CA LEU A 36 -13.35 -1.88 10.41
C LEU A 36 -14.02 -2.91 11.33
N PRO A 37 -14.69 -3.95 10.79
CA PRO A 37 -15.17 -5.07 11.60
C PRO A 37 -14.03 -5.77 12.37
N PRO A 38 -14.30 -6.42 13.51
CA PRO A 38 -13.27 -7.08 14.32
C PRO A 38 -12.58 -8.27 13.64
N ALA A 39 -13.15 -8.82 12.56
CA ALA A 39 -12.54 -9.91 11.79
C ALA A 39 -11.41 -9.45 10.84
N CYS A 40 -11.05 -8.17 10.86
CA CYS A 40 -9.98 -7.62 10.04
C CYS A 40 -8.61 -7.94 10.62
N VAL A 41 -7.70 -8.44 9.79
CA VAL A 41 -6.31 -8.72 10.17
C VAL A 41 -5.39 -7.61 9.67
N SER A 42 -4.45 -7.16 10.51
CA SER A 42 -3.41 -6.24 10.06
C SER A 42 -2.31 -7.01 9.33
N THR A 43 -1.85 -6.48 8.21
CA THR A 43 -0.74 -7.04 7.44
C THR A 43 0.15 -5.92 6.90
N SER A 44 1.41 -6.23 6.62
CA SER A 44 2.37 -5.26 6.10
C SER A 44 2.70 -5.59 4.65
N ILE A 45 2.50 -4.61 3.76
CA ILE A 45 2.80 -4.73 2.33
C ILE A 45 3.90 -3.73 1.98
N ASN A 46 5.09 -4.23 1.62
CA ASN A 46 6.25 -3.39 1.34
C ASN A 46 6.56 -2.37 2.47
N GLY A 47 6.33 -2.76 3.73
CA GLY A 47 6.55 -1.89 4.91
C GLY A 47 5.41 -0.92 5.23
N ALA A 48 4.27 -0.99 4.52
CA ALA A 48 3.07 -0.24 4.88
C ALA A 48 2.03 -1.12 5.58
N THR A 49 1.56 -0.68 6.74
CA THR A 49 0.50 -1.34 7.49
C THR A 49 -0.85 -1.12 6.79
N VAL A 50 -1.49 -2.24 6.47
CA VAL A 50 -2.82 -2.30 5.87
C VAL A 50 -3.68 -3.31 6.63
N TRP A 51 -4.99 -3.22 6.50
CA TRP A 51 -5.94 -4.13 7.13
C TRP A 51 -6.66 -4.92 6.05
N ARG A 52 -6.80 -6.24 6.23
CA ARG A 52 -7.47 -7.13 5.26
C ARG A 52 -8.73 -7.70 5.90
N CYS A 53 -9.86 -7.55 5.21
CA CYS A 53 -11.15 -8.08 5.65
C CYS A 53 -11.91 -8.64 4.44
N GLY A 54 -12.25 -9.93 4.46
CA GLY A 54 -13.09 -10.54 3.43
C GLY A 54 -12.60 -10.39 1.98
N GLY A 55 -11.30 -10.17 1.76
CA GLY A 55 -10.69 -9.92 0.44
C GLY A 55 -10.50 -8.45 0.07
N THR A 56 -11.05 -7.52 0.84
CA THR A 56 -10.82 -6.08 0.67
C THR A 56 -9.69 -5.62 1.59
N TYR A 57 -8.85 -4.73 1.07
CA TYR A 57 -7.78 -4.11 1.85
C TYR A 57 -8.16 -2.69 2.24
N TYR A 58 -7.71 -2.26 3.41
CA TYR A 58 -7.99 -0.96 4.00
C TYR A 58 -6.73 -0.33 4.55
N GLN A 59 -6.64 1.00 4.48
CA GLN A 59 -5.52 1.75 5.04
C GLN A 59 -6.04 2.85 5.98
N PRO A 60 -5.42 3.06 7.16
CA PRO A 60 -5.77 4.18 8.02
C PRO A 60 -5.45 5.51 7.34
N TYR A 61 -6.39 6.45 7.38
CA TYR A 61 -6.30 7.77 6.78
C TYR A 61 -7.11 8.78 7.59
N GLY A 62 -6.43 9.65 8.35
CA GLY A 62 -7.07 10.80 9.02
C GLY A 62 -8.23 10.43 9.95
N GLY A 63 -8.09 9.37 10.75
CA GLY A 63 -9.12 8.91 11.69
C GLY A 63 -10.20 7.98 11.09
N ARG A 64 -10.13 7.68 9.81
CA ARG A 64 -10.99 6.72 9.10
C ARG A 64 -10.15 5.71 8.32
N TYR A 65 -10.80 4.77 7.65
CA TYR A 65 -10.16 3.80 6.78
C TYR A 65 -10.53 4.07 5.33
N VAL A 66 -9.57 3.95 4.41
CA VAL A 66 -9.81 4.02 2.96
C VAL A 66 -9.60 2.65 2.36
N VAL A 67 -10.48 2.22 1.46
CA VAL A 67 -10.28 0.98 0.71
C VAL A 67 -9.10 1.16 -0.23
N ILE A 68 -8.24 0.15 -0.28
CA ILE A 68 -7.10 0.10 -1.18
C ILE A 68 -7.17 -1.15 -2.04
N TYR A 69 -6.65 -1.03 -3.26
CA TYR A 69 -6.35 -2.14 -4.13
C TYR A 69 -4.86 -2.43 -4.05
N VAL A 70 -4.53 -3.73 -3.98
CA VAL A 70 -3.17 -4.25 -3.96
C VAL A 70 -2.96 -5.00 -5.27
N ASN A 71 -2.03 -4.53 -6.10
CA ASN A 71 -1.63 -5.15 -7.37
C ASN A 71 -0.26 -5.84 -7.27
#